data_AF-A0A939RGL3-F1
#
_entry.id   AF-A0A939RGL3-F1
#
_cell.length_a   1.000
_cell.length_b   1.000
_cell.length_c   1.000
_cell.angle_alpha   90.00
_cell.angle_beta   90.00
_cell.angle_gamma   90.00
#
_symmetry.space_group_name_H-M   'P 1'
#
loop_
_entity.id
_entity.type
_entity.pdbx_description
1 polymer ?
#
loop_
_entity_poly.entity_id
_entity_poly.type
_entity_poly.pdbx_seq_one_letter_code
_entity_poly.pdbx_strand_id
1 'polypeptide(L)'
;MGTAVKKFRDGSYLEYDQGKFDEWCVYLVDKNGERNPPRDLDYFSELQALSAKYGFVNLYNDYVKIYDLTSKEIKENVLTEIEKIAANYFSDAQSIERIFSILYMGMIAEEKKKYTKLGKRIKRLGMHKLLIEKKDAREAADFMRGMNWREIDALCKERGF
;
A
#
# COMPACT_ATOMS: atom_id res chain seq x y z
N MET A 1 15.39 -13.85 -10.57
CA MET A 1 13.96 -14.21 -10.66
C MET A 1 13.30 -13.63 -9.42
N GLY A 2 12.18 -12.90 -9.60
CA GLY A 2 11.41 -12.38 -8.48
C GLY A 2 10.92 -13.51 -7.58
N THR A 3 10.80 -13.24 -6.28
CA THR A 3 10.22 -14.21 -5.33
C THR A 3 8.74 -13.91 -5.21
N ALA A 4 7.89 -14.82 -5.67
CA ALA A 4 6.44 -14.70 -5.51
C ALA A 4 6.09 -14.70 -4.01
N VAL A 5 5.35 -13.68 -3.59
CA VAL A 5 4.99 -13.44 -2.18
C VAL A 5 3.52 -13.78 -1.93
N LYS A 6 2.62 -13.35 -2.82
CA LYS A 6 1.18 -13.49 -2.62
C LYS A 6 0.50 -13.81 -3.95
N LYS A 7 -0.27 -14.90 -3.99
CA LYS A 7 -1.10 -15.27 -5.15
C LYS A 7 -2.56 -14.90 -4.88
N PHE A 8 -3.25 -14.46 -5.92
CA PHE A 8 -4.66 -14.11 -5.90
C PHE A 8 -5.51 -15.14 -6.65
N ARG A 9 -6.82 -15.12 -6.41
CA ARG A 9 -7.76 -16.10 -6.95
C ARG A 9 -7.86 -16.10 -8.47
N ASP A 10 -7.64 -14.96 -9.11
CA ASP A 10 -7.64 -14.83 -10.58
C ASP A 10 -6.36 -15.33 -11.26
N GLY A 11 -5.41 -15.86 -10.48
CA GLY A 11 -4.11 -16.34 -10.97
C GLY A 11 -3.03 -15.26 -11.04
N SER A 12 -3.36 -13.99 -10.77
CA SER A 12 -2.35 -12.95 -10.62
C SER A 12 -1.57 -13.12 -9.30
N TYR A 13 -0.39 -12.52 -9.20
CA TYR A 13 0.42 -12.57 -7.98
C TYR A 13 1.30 -11.34 -7.79
N LEU A 14 1.69 -11.09 -6.54
CA LEU A 14 2.71 -10.12 -6.18
C LEU A 14 4.06 -10.80 -5.97
N GLU A 15 5.11 -10.13 -6.39
CA GLU A 15 6.49 -10.51 -6.11
C GLU A 15 7.35 -9.30 -5.73
N TYR A 16 8.46 -9.57 -5.07
CA TYR A 16 9.58 -8.63 -5.01
C TYR A 16 10.61 -8.97 -6.07
N ASP A 17 11.18 -7.92 -6.65
CA ASP A 17 12.37 -8.01 -7.46
C ASP A 17 13.11 -6.68 -7.43
N GLN A 18 14.31 -6.68 -8.01
CA GLN A 18 15.09 -5.46 -8.18
C GLN A 18 14.39 -4.52 -9.16
N GLY A 19 14.03 -3.32 -8.70
CA GLY A 19 13.49 -2.26 -9.54
C GLY A 19 14.59 -1.42 -10.19
N LYS A 20 14.18 -0.48 -11.05
CA LYS A 20 15.11 0.50 -11.65
C LYS A 20 15.75 1.43 -10.63
N PHE A 21 15.08 1.67 -9.50
CA PHE A 21 15.45 2.68 -8.50
C PHE A 21 15.70 2.09 -7.10
N ASP A 22 15.14 0.93 -6.79
CA ASP A 22 15.17 0.33 -5.44
C ASP A 22 15.38 -1.19 -5.52
N GLU A 23 16.08 -1.75 -4.54
CA GLU A 23 16.30 -3.20 -4.41
C GLU A 23 15.02 -3.99 -4.04
N TRP A 24 13.97 -3.30 -3.62
CA TRP A 24 12.72 -3.89 -3.11
C TRP A 24 11.51 -3.31 -3.85
N CYS A 25 11.40 -3.60 -5.16
CA CYS A 25 10.28 -3.15 -5.96
C CYS A 25 9.16 -4.20 -5.95
N VAL A 26 7.93 -3.77 -5.68
CA VAL A 26 6.75 -4.62 -5.76
C VAL A 26 6.29 -4.69 -7.22
N TYR A 27 6.03 -5.90 -7.71
CA TYR A 27 5.44 -6.11 -9.02
C TYR A 27 4.15 -6.90 -8.90
N LEU A 28 3.12 -6.47 -9.64
CA LEU A 28 1.93 -7.25 -9.91
C LEU A 28 2.14 -7.94 -11.25
N VAL A 29 2.10 -9.27 -11.22
CA VAL A 29 2.10 -10.11 -12.42
C VAL A 29 0.68 -10.57 -12.67
N ASP A 30 0.13 -10.24 -13.83
CA ASP A 30 -1.23 -10.63 -14.19
C ASP A 30 -1.30 -12.11 -14.61
N LYS A 31 -2.51 -12.58 -14.90
CA LYS A 31 -2.75 -13.97 -15.35
C LYS A 31 -2.09 -14.32 -16.69
N ASN A 32 -1.75 -13.31 -17.50
CA ASN A 32 -1.08 -13.48 -18.79
C ASN A 32 0.45 -13.46 -18.65
N GLY A 33 0.96 -13.23 -17.43
CA GLY A 33 2.39 -13.07 -17.15
C GLY A 33 2.91 -11.65 -17.41
N GLU A 34 2.03 -10.69 -17.70
CA GLU A 34 2.42 -9.29 -17.83
C GLU A 34 2.74 -8.70 -16.46
N ARG A 35 3.89 -8.05 -16.36
CA ARG A 35 4.48 -7.64 -15.09
C ARG A 35 4.61 -6.14 -15.03
N ASN A 36 3.92 -5.54 -14.07
CA ASN A 36 3.89 -4.09 -13.91
C ASN A 36 4.07 -3.67 -12.44
N PRO A 37 4.90 -2.64 -12.16
CA PRO A 37 4.96 -2.06 -10.83
C PRO A 37 3.64 -1.31 -10.54
N PRO A 38 2.98 -1.56 -9.39
CA PRO A 38 1.77 -0.82 -9.03
C PRO A 38 2.07 0.67 -8.88
N ARG A 39 1.27 1.53 -9.49
CA ARG A 39 1.42 2.99 -9.38
C ARG A 39 0.48 3.53 -8.31
N ASP A 40 0.99 4.46 -7.50
CA ASP A 40 0.23 5.11 -6.42
C ASP A 40 -1.11 5.69 -6.93
N LEU A 41 -1.12 6.33 -8.10
CA LEU A 41 -2.34 6.85 -8.71
C LEU A 41 -3.39 5.77 -9.01
N ASP A 42 -2.98 4.61 -9.51
CA ASP A 42 -3.90 3.57 -9.97
C ASP A 42 -4.64 2.97 -8.78
N TYR A 43 -3.90 2.53 -7.76
CA TYR A 43 -4.51 1.93 -6.57
C TYR A 43 -5.16 2.97 -5.66
N PHE A 44 -4.72 4.24 -5.65
CA PHE A 44 -5.45 5.31 -4.95
C PHE A 44 -6.79 5.62 -5.61
N SER A 45 -6.87 5.59 -6.94
CA SER A 45 -8.13 5.83 -7.66
C SER A 45 -9.13 4.71 -7.37
N GLU A 46 -8.68 3.45 -7.41
CA GLU A 46 -9.52 2.30 -7.05
C GLU A 46 -9.96 2.37 -5.58
N LEU A 47 -9.04 2.67 -4.67
CA LEU A 47 -9.34 2.79 -3.26
C LEU A 47 -10.29 3.97 -2.95
N GLN A 48 -10.18 5.08 -3.69
CA GLN A 48 -11.09 6.21 -3.54
C GLN A 48 -12.53 5.80 -3.91
N ALA A 49 -12.71 5.09 -5.02
CA ALA A 49 -14.03 4.56 -5.41
C ALA A 49 -14.59 3.59 -4.35
N LEU A 50 -13.75 2.68 -3.85
CA LEU A 50 -14.14 1.74 -2.78
C LEU A 50 -14.47 2.48 -1.47
N SER A 51 -13.76 3.56 -1.15
CA SER A 51 -14.02 4.38 0.03
C SER A 51 -15.31 5.17 -0.01
N ALA A 52 -15.77 5.56 -1.20
CA ALA A 52 -17.10 6.11 -1.38
C ALA A 52 -18.21 5.08 -1.10
N LYS A 53 -17.94 3.79 -1.35
CA LYS A 53 -18.89 2.68 -1.13
C LYS A 53 -18.90 2.17 0.31
N TYR A 54 -17.72 1.95 0.89
CA TYR A 54 -17.57 1.27 2.19
C TYR A 54 -17.21 2.19 3.36
N GLY A 55 -17.01 3.47 3.08
CA GLY A 55 -16.66 4.49 4.06
C GLY A 55 -15.16 4.72 4.14
N PHE A 56 -14.78 5.99 3.94
CA PHE A 56 -13.40 6.47 4.01
C PHE A 56 -12.68 6.13 5.31
N VAL A 57 -13.34 6.37 6.46
CA VAL A 57 -12.75 6.11 7.78
C VAL A 57 -12.60 4.61 8.04
N ASN A 58 -13.53 3.78 7.56
CA ASN A 58 -13.46 2.33 7.73
C ASN A 58 -12.24 1.75 7.01
N LEU A 59 -12.06 2.11 5.74
CA LEU A 59 -10.89 1.68 4.97
C LEU A 59 -9.57 2.19 5.54
N TYR A 60 -9.56 3.41 6.08
CA TYR A 60 -8.36 3.94 6.74
C TYR A 60 -8.04 3.13 8.01
N ASN A 61 -9.03 2.83 8.84
CA ASN A 61 -8.83 2.04 10.06
C ASN A 61 -8.33 0.63 9.76
N ASP A 62 -8.86 -0.02 8.72
CA ASP A 62 -8.39 -1.34 8.30
C ASP A 62 -6.98 -1.28 7.72
N TYR A 63 -6.65 -0.24 6.95
CA TYR A 63 -5.27 0.03 6.54
C TYR A 63 -4.34 0.21 7.75
N VAL A 64 -4.76 0.96 8.77
CA VAL A 64 -3.95 1.19 9.99
C VAL A 64 -3.65 -0.11 10.73
N LYS A 65 -4.60 -1.06 10.81
CA LYS A 65 -4.34 -2.39 11.39
C LYS A 65 -3.18 -3.09 10.68
N ILE A 66 -3.15 -3.06 9.35
CA ILE A 66 -2.07 -3.65 8.55
C ILE A 66 -0.77 -2.88 8.74
N TYR A 67 -0.84 -1.55 8.73
CA TYR A 67 0.30 -0.66 9.01
C TYR A 67 0.96 -1.02 10.34
N ASP A 68 0.20 -1.18 11.41
CA ASP A 68 0.73 -1.46 12.75
C ASP A 68 1.40 -2.85 12.84
N LEU A 69 0.86 -3.84 12.12
CA LEU A 69 1.46 -5.18 12.00
C LEU A 69 2.72 -5.22 11.12
N THR A 70 2.95 -4.19 10.30
CA THR A 70 4.03 -4.17 9.31
C THR A 70 5.40 -3.96 9.96
N SER A 71 6.36 -4.80 9.56
CA SER A 71 7.76 -4.76 10.01
C SER A 71 8.72 -4.67 8.82
N LYS A 72 9.98 -5.09 8.98
CA LYS A 72 10.96 -5.19 7.89
C LYS A 72 10.88 -6.50 7.11
N GLU A 73 10.05 -7.44 7.53
CA GLU A 73 9.94 -8.75 6.91
C GLU A 73 8.50 -9.05 6.52
N ILE A 74 8.34 -9.84 5.45
CA ILE A 74 7.05 -10.43 5.10
C ILE A 74 6.72 -11.47 6.15
N LYS A 75 5.50 -11.39 6.67
CA LYS A 75 4.96 -12.36 7.60
C LYS A 75 3.64 -12.89 7.07
N GLU A 76 3.55 -14.20 6.95
CA GLU A 76 2.37 -14.89 6.42
C GLU A 76 1.11 -14.54 7.20
N ASN A 77 1.21 -14.40 8.53
CA ASN A 77 0.07 -14.03 9.36
C ASN A 77 -0.52 -12.65 9.03
N VAL A 78 0.28 -11.71 8.49
CA VAL A 78 -0.21 -10.40 8.05
C VAL A 78 -0.92 -10.52 6.70
N LEU A 79 -0.42 -11.37 5.79
CA LEU A 79 -1.12 -11.68 4.54
C LEU A 79 -2.48 -12.36 4.80
N THR A 80 -2.52 -13.30 5.73
CA THR A 80 -3.78 -13.91 6.20
C THR A 80 -4.72 -12.88 6.84
N GLU A 81 -4.18 -11.90 7.57
CA GLU A 81 -5.01 -10.83 8.15
C GLU A 81 -5.59 -9.91 7.08
N ILE A 82 -4.83 -9.61 6.03
CA ILE A 82 -5.32 -8.87 4.86
C ILE A 82 -6.48 -9.61 4.19
N GLU A 83 -6.38 -10.92 4.00
CA GLU A 83 -7.47 -11.73 3.44
C GLU A 83 -8.75 -11.64 4.29
N LYS A 84 -8.62 -11.75 5.63
CA LYS A 84 -9.76 -11.64 6.54
C LYS A 84 -10.40 -10.26 6.50
N ILE A 85 -9.60 -9.20 6.50
CA ILE A 85 -10.08 -7.83 6.38
C ILE A 85 -10.82 -7.67 5.05
N ALA A 86 -10.22 -8.12 3.95
CA ALA A 86 -10.77 -8.03 2.60
C ALA A 86 -12.11 -8.75 2.44
N ALA A 87 -12.29 -9.89 3.12
CA ALA A 87 -13.55 -10.65 3.09
C ALA A 87 -14.78 -9.83 3.56
N ASN A 88 -14.59 -8.79 4.37
CA ASN A 88 -15.66 -7.89 4.81
C ASN A 88 -16.17 -6.94 3.70
N TYR A 89 -15.51 -6.91 2.54
CA TYR A 89 -15.84 -6.05 1.41
C TYR A 89 -16.57 -6.79 0.27
N PHE A 90 -17.14 -7.98 0.57
CA PHE A 90 -18.05 -8.73 -0.30
C PHE A 90 -17.56 -8.89 -1.75
N SER A 91 -18.26 -8.31 -2.72
CA SER A 91 -17.94 -8.37 -4.15
C SER A 91 -16.59 -7.74 -4.50
N ASP A 92 -16.10 -6.82 -3.66
CA ASP A 92 -14.85 -6.09 -3.87
C ASP A 92 -13.69 -6.67 -3.04
N ALA A 93 -13.90 -7.81 -2.38
CA ALA A 93 -12.90 -8.43 -1.51
C ALA A 93 -11.55 -8.63 -2.24
N GLN A 94 -11.56 -9.13 -3.47
CA GLN A 94 -10.33 -9.35 -4.22
C GLN A 94 -9.58 -8.04 -4.52
N SER A 95 -10.29 -6.96 -4.84
CA SER A 95 -9.70 -5.64 -5.06
C SER A 95 -9.05 -5.10 -3.79
N ILE A 96 -9.74 -5.20 -2.64
CA ILE A 96 -9.21 -4.79 -1.35
C ILE A 96 -7.99 -5.63 -0.95
N GLU A 97 -8.09 -6.95 -1.06
CA GLU A 97 -7.00 -7.87 -0.77
C GLU A 97 -5.73 -7.50 -1.56
N ARG A 98 -5.91 -7.23 -2.86
CA ARG A 98 -4.83 -6.82 -3.75
C ARG A 98 -4.22 -5.49 -3.35
N ILE A 99 -5.02 -4.44 -3.16
CA ILE A 99 -4.53 -3.11 -2.80
C ILE A 99 -3.81 -3.14 -1.44
N PHE A 100 -4.39 -3.81 -0.45
CA PHE A 100 -3.79 -3.92 0.88
C PHE A 100 -2.52 -4.76 0.88
N SER A 101 -2.43 -5.80 0.06
CA SER A 101 -1.18 -6.56 -0.14
C SER A 101 -0.10 -5.71 -0.82
N ILE A 102 -0.46 -4.90 -1.83
CA ILE A 102 0.46 -3.94 -2.48
C ILE A 102 0.98 -2.92 -1.46
N LEU A 103 0.09 -2.33 -0.65
CA LEU A 103 0.46 -1.36 0.38
C LEU A 103 1.34 -1.99 1.46
N TYR A 104 1.01 -3.20 1.92
CA TYR A 104 1.80 -3.96 2.88
C TYR A 104 3.23 -4.19 2.37
N MET A 105 3.36 -4.71 1.15
CA MET A 105 4.66 -4.94 0.54
C MET A 105 5.42 -3.64 0.27
N GLY A 106 4.72 -2.57 -0.13
CA GLY A 106 5.30 -1.24 -0.31
C GLY A 106 5.84 -0.66 1.00
N MET A 107 5.11 -0.83 2.12
CA MET A 107 5.58 -0.39 3.44
C MET A 107 6.85 -1.13 3.89
N ILE A 108 6.93 -2.45 3.65
CA ILE A 108 8.14 -3.23 3.94
C ILE A 108 9.32 -2.75 3.08
N ALA A 109 9.08 -2.45 1.80
CA ALA A 109 10.12 -1.91 0.93
C ALA A 109 10.69 -0.59 1.49
N GLU A 110 9.82 0.33 1.95
CA GLU A 110 10.26 1.58 2.59
C GLU A 110 11.04 1.36 3.89
N GLU A 111 10.68 0.34 4.68
CA GLU A 111 11.38 -0.04 5.92
C GLU A 111 12.77 -0.67 5.66
N LYS A 112 12.95 -1.31 4.50
CA LYS A 112 14.21 -1.95 4.11
C LYS A 112 15.22 -0.99 3.48
N LYS A 113 14.78 0.18 2.99
CA LYS A 113 15.68 1.17 2.38
C LYS A 113 16.79 1.57 3.34
N LYS A 114 18.04 1.44 2.86
CA LYS A 114 19.22 1.82 3.63
C LYS A 114 19.13 3.31 3.97
N TYR A 115 19.32 3.64 5.25
CA TYR A 115 19.23 5.01 5.79
C TYR A 115 17.85 5.67 5.72
N THR A 116 16.77 4.91 5.53
CA THR A 116 15.41 5.45 5.62
C THR A 116 15.21 6.19 6.95
N LYS A 117 14.64 7.40 6.86
CA LYS A 117 14.33 8.25 8.03
C LYS A 117 12.86 8.19 8.43
N LEU A 118 12.00 7.82 7.48
CA LEU A 118 10.54 7.84 7.63
C LEU A 118 9.94 6.44 7.59
N GLY A 119 10.55 5.51 6.84
CA GLY A 119 10.04 4.16 6.66
C GLY A 119 8.61 4.14 6.14
N LYS A 120 7.78 3.24 6.69
CA LYS A 120 6.38 3.07 6.29
C LYS A 120 5.50 4.31 6.52
N ARG A 121 5.94 5.30 7.31
CA ARG A 121 5.17 6.54 7.56
C ARG A 121 4.87 7.32 6.28
N ILE A 122 5.72 7.24 5.26
CA ILE A 122 5.46 7.83 3.93
C ILE A 122 4.15 7.29 3.35
N LYS A 123 3.97 5.96 3.38
CA LYS A 123 2.75 5.34 2.83
C LYS A 123 1.53 5.71 3.67
N ARG A 124 1.65 5.80 5.00
CA ARG A 124 0.55 6.24 5.87
C ARG A 124 0.14 7.69 5.61
N LEU A 125 1.09 8.58 5.31
CA LEU A 125 0.77 9.97 4.97
C LEU A 125 -0.04 10.06 3.69
N GLY A 126 0.35 9.34 2.63
CA GLY A 126 -0.44 9.28 1.38
C GLY A 126 -1.86 8.74 1.62
N MET A 127 -1.99 7.69 2.41
CA MET A 127 -3.29 7.12 2.79
C MET A 127 -4.14 8.08 3.63
N HIS A 128 -3.52 8.85 4.52
CA HIS A 128 -4.21 9.88 5.31
C HIS A 128 -4.74 11.01 4.41
N LYS A 129 -3.93 11.46 3.45
CA LYS A 129 -4.37 12.47 2.45
C LYS A 129 -5.58 11.99 1.66
N LEU A 130 -5.54 10.73 1.20
CA LEU A 130 -6.62 10.13 0.43
C LEU A 130 -7.89 9.91 1.25
N LEU A 131 -7.77 9.26 2.41
CA LEU A 131 -8.93 8.72 3.13
C LEU A 131 -9.44 9.62 4.26
N ILE A 132 -8.55 10.32 4.97
CA ILE A 132 -8.97 11.21 6.07
C ILE A 132 -9.23 12.62 5.57
N GLU A 133 -8.29 13.18 4.80
CA GLU A 133 -8.43 14.52 4.22
C GLU A 133 -9.29 14.52 2.94
N LYS A 134 -9.70 13.33 2.46
CA LYS A 134 -10.57 13.13 1.28
C LYS A 134 -10.09 13.84 0.03
N LYS A 135 -8.77 13.93 -0.14
CA LYS A 135 -8.17 14.47 -1.37
C LYS A 135 -8.36 13.50 -2.53
N ASP A 136 -8.33 14.02 -3.75
CA ASP A 136 -8.40 13.15 -4.92
C ASP A 136 -7.13 12.29 -5.05
N ALA A 137 -7.27 11.16 -5.77
CA ALA A 137 -6.19 10.20 -5.93
C ALA A 137 -4.90 10.81 -6.51
N ARG A 138 -5.01 11.79 -7.41
CA ARG A 138 -3.84 12.44 -8.01
C ARG A 138 -3.18 13.38 -7.01
N GLU A 139 -3.95 14.22 -6.32
CA GLU A 139 -3.42 15.08 -5.26
C GLU A 139 -2.72 14.24 -4.18
N ALA A 140 -3.33 13.14 -3.72
CA ALA A 140 -2.75 12.28 -2.70
C ALA A 140 -1.47 11.56 -3.18
N ALA A 141 -1.42 11.08 -4.42
CA ALA A 141 -0.26 10.39 -4.98
C ALA A 141 0.93 11.32 -5.19
N ASP A 142 0.68 12.57 -5.60
CA ASP A 142 1.72 13.55 -5.89
C ASP A 142 2.08 14.43 -4.69
N PHE A 143 1.35 14.34 -3.58
CA PHE A 143 1.45 15.25 -2.43
C PHE A 143 2.88 15.42 -1.89
N MET A 144 3.65 14.34 -1.80
CA MET A 144 5.00 14.36 -1.23
C MET A 144 6.10 14.65 -2.27
N ARG A 145 5.74 14.83 -3.55
CA ARG A 145 6.73 15.01 -4.62
C ARG A 145 7.54 16.29 -4.39
N GLY A 146 8.86 16.14 -4.31
CA GLY A 146 9.79 17.25 -4.11
C GLY A 146 10.00 17.68 -2.66
N MET A 147 9.26 17.10 -1.70
CA MET A 147 9.46 17.37 -0.27
C MET A 147 10.69 16.62 0.26
N ASN A 148 11.39 17.25 1.22
CA ASN A 148 12.46 16.58 1.95
C ASN A 148 11.91 15.81 3.16
N TRP A 149 12.74 14.91 3.72
CA TRP A 149 12.28 14.02 4.78
C TRP A 149 11.87 14.74 6.08
N ARG A 150 12.42 15.93 6.39
CA ARG A 150 12.06 16.69 7.60
C ARG A 150 10.68 17.31 7.50
N GLU A 151 10.34 17.80 6.31
CA GLU A 151 8.99 18.33 6.02
C GLU A 151 7.96 17.20 6.16
N ILE A 152 8.24 16.05 5.57
CA ILE A 152 7.35 14.88 5.66
C ILE A 152 7.25 14.38 7.12
N ASP A 153 8.35 14.36 7.87
CA ASP A 153 8.34 13.99 9.29
C ASP A 153 7.44 14.91 10.13
N ALA A 154 7.51 16.22 9.90
CA ALA A 154 6.65 17.20 10.56
C ALA A 154 5.17 16.96 10.21
N LEU A 155 4.85 16.75 8.93
CA LEU A 155 3.49 16.47 8.47
C LEU A 155 2.90 15.19 9.08
N CYS A 156 3.71 14.15 9.24
CA CYS A 156 3.29 12.92 9.92
C CYS A 156 3.00 13.19 11.41
N LYS A 157 3.90 13.91 12.10
CA LYS A 157 3.75 14.25 13.53
C LYS A 157 2.51 15.10 13.80
N GLU A 158 2.22 16.07 12.96
CA GLU A 158 1.00 16.89 13.03
C GLU A 158 -0.28 16.06 12.97
N ARG A 159 -0.23 14.91 12.29
CA ARG A 159 -1.36 13.97 12.14
C ARG A 159 -1.33 12.85 13.19
N GLY A 160 -0.38 12.89 14.12
CA GLY A 160 -0.29 11.95 15.25
C GLY A 160 0.36 10.60 14.94
N PHE A 161 1.22 10.51 13.91
CA PHE A 161 1.96 9.28 13.60
C PHE A 161 3.38 9.49 13.08
#